data_AF-A0A8H6YXD5-F1
#
_entry.id   AF-A0A8H6YXD5-F1
#
_cell.length_a   1.000
_cell.length_b   1.000
_cell.length_c   1.000
_cell.angle_alpha   90.00
_cell.angle_beta   90.00
_cell.angle_gamma   90.00
#
_symmetry.space_group_name_H-M   'P 1'
#
loop_
_entity.id
_entity.type
_entity.pdbx_description
1 polymer ?
#
loop_
_entity_poly.entity_id
_entity_poly.type
_entity_poly.pdbx_seq_one_letter_code
_entity_poly.pdbx_strand_id
1 'polypeptide(L)'
;MVWISNYASDAIVVSITAHNGGDARSSTVHPNSKQKETWSQNHWQRWGPETITITWTGGKSKDFSIHSGDRVLVWDDAYGVESNVPTTHVP
;
A
#
# COMPACT_ATOMS: atom_id res chain seq x y z
N MET A 1 -3.12 8.02 -7.01
CA MET A 1 -3.94 6.89 -6.55
C MET A 1 -3.03 5.77 -6.12
N VAL A 2 -3.21 5.19 -4.94
CA VAL A 2 -2.41 4.05 -4.48
C VAL A 2 -3.28 2.81 -4.48
N TRP A 3 -2.73 1.68 -4.96
CA TRP A 3 -3.38 0.38 -4.90
C TRP A 3 -2.50 -0.62 -4.14
N ILE A 4 -3.09 -1.44 -3.27
CA ILE A 4 -2.39 -2.48 -2.52
C ILE A 4 -2.92 -3.86 -2.91
N SER A 5 -2.03 -4.73 -3.35
CA SER A 5 -2.32 -6.12 -3.67
C SER A 5 -1.66 -7.05 -2.67
N ASN A 6 -2.48 -7.84 -1.95
CA ASN A 6 -1.98 -8.76 -0.94
C ASN A 6 -1.88 -10.18 -1.52
N TYR A 7 -0.64 -10.64 -1.71
CA TYR A 7 -0.28 -12.02 -2.08
C TYR A 7 0.26 -12.83 -0.90
N ALA A 8 0.29 -12.26 0.31
CA ALA A 8 0.63 -12.98 1.53
C ALA A 8 -0.44 -14.05 1.84
N SER A 9 -0.07 -15.00 2.69
CA SER A 9 -0.94 -16.06 3.17
C SER A 9 -2.05 -15.54 4.08
N ASP A 10 -1.79 -14.44 4.79
CA ASP A 10 -2.69 -13.84 5.78
C ASP A 10 -3.03 -12.38 5.48
N ALA A 11 -4.06 -11.88 6.17
CA ALA A 11 -4.44 -10.49 6.07
C ALA A 11 -3.35 -9.58 6.65
N ILE A 12 -3.19 -8.43 6.02
CA ILE A 12 -2.30 -7.37 6.48
C ILE A 12 -3.13 -6.16 6.91
N VAL A 13 -2.60 -5.36 7.82
CA VAL A 13 -3.16 -4.05 8.12
C VAL A 13 -2.30 -3.00 7.44
N VAL A 14 -2.94 -2.17 6.63
CA VAL A 14 -2.29 -1.06 5.93
C VAL A 14 -2.79 0.24 6.53
N SER A 15 -1.88 1.09 6.97
CA SER A 15 -2.20 2.47 7.37
C SER A 15 -1.40 3.45 6.54
N ILE A 16 -2.00 4.59 6.20
CA ILE A 16 -1.35 5.66 5.45
C ILE A 16 -1.55 6.99 6.19
N THR A 17 -0.48 7.78 6.29
CA THR A 17 -0.53 9.14 6.83
C THR A 17 -1.33 10.07 5.91
N ALA A 18 -1.85 11.17 6.45
CA ALA A 18 -2.49 12.23 5.67
C ALA A 18 -1.70 13.54 5.81
N HIS A 19 -0.47 13.54 5.32
CA HIS A 19 0.44 14.67 5.45
C HIS A 19 0.22 15.73 4.36
N ASN A 20 -0.16 15.31 3.15
CA ASN A 20 -0.29 16.11 1.94
C ASN A 20 -1.66 15.96 1.25
N GLY A 21 -2.64 15.35 1.93
CA GLY A 21 -4.04 15.23 1.47
C GLY A 21 -4.57 13.78 1.37
N GLY A 22 -5.90 13.65 1.42
CA GLY A 22 -6.63 12.37 1.45
C GLY A 22 -6.87 11.82 2.86
N ASP A 23 -7.73 10.81 3.00
CA ASP A 23 -8.13 10.31 4.32
C ASP A 23 -7.03 9.44 4.95
N ALA A 24 -6.59 9.81 6.15
CA ALA A 24 -5.82 8.91 7.00
C ALA A 24 -6.72 7.72 7.33
N ARG A 25 -6.32 6.52 6.90
CA ARG A 25 -7.16 5.34 7.04
C ARG A 25 -6.30 4.11 7.23
N SER A 26 -6.72 3.28 8.17
CA SER A 26 -6.25 1.91 8.29
C SER A 26 -7.28 0.98 7.67
N SER A 27 -6.85 0.06 6.82
CA SER A 27 -7.71 -1.00 6.28
C SER A 27 -7.02 -2.34 6.43
N THR A 28 -7.81 -3.35 6.76
CA THR A 28 -7.39 -4.74 6.64
C THR A 28 -7.51 -5.16 5.18
N VAL A 29 -6.38 -5.57 4.60
CA VAL A 29 -6.30 -6.06 3.22
C VAL A 29 -6.15 -7.58 3.26
N HIS A 30 -7.18 -8.28 2.81
CA HIS A 30 -7.19 -9.73 2.76
C HIS A 30 -6.39 -10.26 1.56
N PRO A 31 -5.81 -11.47 1.65
CA PRO A 31 -5.15 -12.11 0.51
C PRO A 31 -6.07 -12.20 -0.70
N ASN A 32 -5.52 -11.93 -1.89
CA ASN A 32 -6.24 -11.99 -3.15
C ASN A 32 -6.83 -13.38 -3.44
N SER A 33 -6.21 -14.43 -2.90
CA SER A 33 -6.69 -15.81 -2.96
C SER A 33 -7.94 -16.05 -2.10
N LYS A 34 -8.14 -15.26 -1.04
CA LYS A 34 -9.25 -15.39 -0.08
C LYS A 34 -10.37 -14.39 -0.37
N GLN A 35 -10.03 -13.20 -0.86
CA GLN A 35 -10.98 -12.14 -1.15
C GLN A 35 -10.49 -11.29 -2.33
N LYS A 36 -11.37 -11.05 -3.30
CA LYS A 36 -11.05 -10.14 -4.41
C LYS A 36 -10.82 -8.72 -3.89
N GLU A 37 -9.83 -8.05 -4.47
CA GLU A 37 -9.49 -6.68 -4.14
C GLU A 37 -10.68 -5.74 -4.36
N THR A 38 -10.87 -4.79 -3.45
CA THR A 38 -11.94 -3.81 -3.54
C THR A 38 -11.43 -2.40 -3.34
N TRP A 39 -12.10 -1.44 -3.96
CA TRP A 39 -11.75 -0.03 -3.85
C TRP A 39 -11.80 0.51 -2.42
N SER A 40 -12.65 -0.04 -1.56
CA SER A 40 -12.82 0.44 -0.18
C SER A 40 -11.73 -0.05 0.77
N GLN A 41 -11.04 -1.13 0.43
CA GLN A 41 -10.06 -1.80 1.29
C GLN A 41 -8.63 -1.69 0.75
N ASN A 42 -8.46 -1.69 -0.57
CA ASN A 42 -7.15 -1.83 -1.24
C ASN A 42 -6.72 -0.55 -1.96
N HIS A 43 -7.49 0.52 -1.88
CA HIS A 43 -7.31 1.69 -2.71
C HIS A 43 -7.47 2.99 -1.94
N TRP A 44 -6.56 3.92 -2.19
CA TRP A 44 -6.52 5.22 -1.54
C TRP A 44 -6.20 6.33 -2.54
N GLN A 45 -6.99 7.39 -2.51
CA GLN A 45 -6.68 8.61 -3.25
C GLN A 45 -5.63 9.42 -2.51
N ARG A 46 -4.60 9.87 -3.24
CA ARG A 46 -3.48 10.65 -2.72
C ARG A 46 -3.08 11.73 -3.70
N TRP A 47 -2.63 12.86 -3.18
CA TRP A 47 -2.26 14.05 -3.95
C TRP A 47 -0.77 14.37 -3.91
N GLY A 48 -0.03 13.80 -2.95
CA GLY A 48 1.42 13.91 -2.84
C GLY A 48 2.04 12.66 -2.22
N PRO A 49 3.37 12.66 -2.01
CA PRO A 49 4.05 11.59 -1.28
C PRO A 49 3.50 11.46 0.14
N GLU A 50 3.26 10.23 0.59
CA GLU A 50 2.83 9.90 1.95
C GLU A 50 3.67 8.76 2.52
N THR A 51 3.58 8.53 3.82
CA THR A 51 4.12 7.33 4.46
C THR A 51 3.03 6.27 4.57
N ILE A 52 3.33 5.07 4.09
CA ILE A 52 2.52 3.88 4.28
C ILE A 52 3.22 2.95 5.27
N THR A 53 2.43 2.38 6.17
CA THR A 53 2.85 1.34 7.10
C THR A 53 2.08 0.08 6.75
N ILE A 54 2.82 -1.00 6.48
CA ILE A 54 2.27 -2.35 6.34
C ILE A 54 2.57 -3.09 7.63
N THR A 55 1.55 -3.69 8.23
CA THR A 55 1.67 -4.57 9.39
C THR A 55 1.21 -5.97 9.02
N TRP A 56 2.13 -6.92 9.09
CA TRP A 56 1.86 -8.34 8.88
C TRP A 56 1.32 -9.00 10.15
N THR A 57 0.71 -10.17 9.95
CA THR A 57 0.32 -11.03 11.07
C THR A 57 1.55 -11.40 11.89
N GLY A 58 1.45 -11.31 13.22
CA GLY A 58 2.59 -11.44 14.13
C GLY A 58 3.28 -10.12 14.51
N GLY A 59 2.77 -8.98 14.04
CA GLY A 59 3.16 -7.65 14.53
C GLY A 59 4.42 -7.07 13.90
N LYS A 60 4.97 -7.71 12.86
CA LYS A 60 6.03 -7.11 12.05
C LYS A 60 5.44 -5.96 11.24
N SER A 61 6.10 -4.80 11.24
CA SER A 61 5.67 -3.65 10.47
C SER A 61 6.81 -3.04 9.66
N LYS A 62 6.47 -2.39 8.55
CA LYS A 62 7.42 -1.67 7.69
C LYS A 62 6.80 -0.39 7.19
N ASP A 63 7.57 0.67 7.31
CA ASP A 63 7.24 2.01 6.80
C ASP A 63 8.04 2.33 5.54
N PHE A 64 7.40 2.96 4.58
CA PHE A 64 8.04 3.49 3.38
C PHE A 64 7.20 4.62 2.76
N SER A 65 7.82 5.37 1.84
CA SER A 65 7.13 6.43 1.11
C SER A 65 6.40 5.87 -0.11
N ILE A 66 5.20 6.37 -0.36
CA ILE A 66 4.36 6.00 -1.50
C ILE A 66 3.89 7.26 -2.25
N HIS A 67 3.83 7.20 -3.57
CA HIS A 67 3.40 8.28 -4.45
C HIS A 67 2.04 8.00 -5.06
N SER A 68 1.41 9.07 -5.55
CA SER A 68 0.22 8.94 -6.37
C SER A 68 0.53 8.19 -7.66
N GLY A 69 -0.15 7.07 -7.88
CA GLY A 69 -0.01 6.21 -9.07
C GLY A 69 0.68 4.89 -8.77
N ASP A 70 1.29 4.75 -7.59
CA ASP A 70 2.01 3.54 -7.20
C ASP A 70 1.05 2.38 -6.90
N ARG A 71 1.50 1.18 -7.23
CA ARG A 71 0.91 -0.07 -6.79
C ARG A 71 1.88 -0.79 -5.87
N VAL A 72 1.40 -1.25 -4.72
CA VAL A 72 2.18 -2.03 -3.78
C VAL A 72 1.76 -3.49 -3.87
N LEU A 73 2.74 -4.37 -3.97
CA LEU A 73 2.60 -5.82 -3.92
C LEU A 73 3.14 -6.29 -2.56
N VAL A 74 2.39 -7.13 -1.85
CA VAL A 74 2.78 -7.59 -0.50
C VAL A 74 2.81 -9.11 -0.47
N TRP A 75 3.88 -9.69 0.07
CA TRP A 75 4.06 -11.12 0.35
C TRP A 75 4.32 -11.32 1.84
N ASP A 76 4.46 -12.56 2.31
CA ASP A 76 4.55 -12.88 3.75
C ASP A 76 5.72 -12.18 4.49
N ASP A 77 6.82 -11.89 3.81
CA ASP A 77 8.04 -11.31 4.37
C ASP A 77 8.62 -10.16 3.54
N ALA A 78 7.94 -9.76 2.47
CA ALA A 78 8.44 -8.78 1.51
C ALA A 78 7.33 -7.89 0.97
N TYR A 79 7.74 -6.76 0.38
CA TYR A 79 6.87 -5.90 -0.39
C TYR A 79 7.62 -5.35 -1.61
N GLY A 80 6.87 -5.02 -2.65
CA GLY A 80 7.36 -4.36 -3.85
C GLY A 80 6.51 -3.14 -4.17
N VAL A 81 7.11 -2.12 -4.78
CA VAL A 81 6.41 -0.93 -5.24
C VAL A 81 6.60 -0.81 -6.74
N GLU A 82 5.51 -0.91 -7.49
CA GLU A 82 5.44 -0.63 -8.91
C GLU A 82 5.00 0.82 -9.08
N SER A 83 5.96 1.70 -9.38
CA SER A 83 5.67 3.10 -9.64
C SER A 83 5.25 3.33 -11.08
N ASN A 84 4.08 3.94 -11.27
CA ASN A 84 3.66 4.49 -12.56
C ASN A 84 4.15 5.93 -12.78
N VAL A 85 4.88 6.49 -11.81
CA VAL A 85 5.58 7.76 -12.01
C VAL A 85 6.76 7.47 -12.95
N PRO A 86 6.85 8.13 -14.13
CA PRO A 86 8.04 8.03 -14.94
C PRO A 86 9.23 8.40 -14.06
N THR A 87 10.22 7.51 -13.94
CA THR A 87 11.51 7.92 -13.42
C THR A 87 12.03 9.00 -14.37
N THR A 88 11.97 10.26 -13.97
CA THR A 88 12.78 11.29 -14.60
C THR A 88 14.22 10.88 -14.34
N HIS A 89 14.81 10.19 -15.30
CA HIS A 89 16.25 10.01 -15.40
C HIS A 89 16.80 11.42 -15.62
N VAL A 90 17.22 12.07 -14.53
CA VAL A 90 18.04 13.28 -14.63
C VAL A 90 19.47 12.76 -14.86
N PRO A 91 20.11 13.10 -15.99
CA PRO A 91 21.46 12.64 -16.32
C PRO A 91 22.51 13.11 -15.31
#